data_AF-A0A973N2V5-F1
#
_entry.id   AF-A0A973N2V5-F1
#
_cell.length_a   1.000
_cell.length_b   1.000
_cell.length_c   1.000
_cell.angle_alpha   90.00
_cell.angle_beta   90.00
_cell.angle_gamma   90.00
#
_symmetry.space_group_name_H-M   'P 1'
#
loop_
_entity.id
_entity.type
_entity.pdbx_description
1 polymer ?
#
loop_
_entity_poly.entity_id
_entity_poly.type
_entity_poly.pdbx_seq_one_letter_code
_entity_poly.pdbx_strand_id
1 'polypeptide(L)'
;MQEVSRSGAAGEFRLDALIADLWWRVRLLNTDIIEEEARAGVFDVLQPTYPLLAVNLRARRDNLVSTISVLEQRAKSALEAA
;
A
#
# COMPACT_ATOMS: atom_id res chain seq x y z
N MET A 1 37.14 11.06 -14.88
CA MET A 1 35.70 11.25 -14.60
C MET A 1 35.06 9.88 -14.47
N GLN A 2 34.85 9.40 -13.25
CA GLN A 2 34.02 8.22 -12.98
C GLN A 2 33.13 8.58 -11.79
N GLU A 3 32.03 9.27 -12.09
CA GLU A 3 30.87 9.42 -11.21
C GLU A 3 29.71 8.70 -11.88
N VAL A 4 29.75 7.37 -11.86
CA VAL A 4 28.65 6.55 -12.38
C VAL A 4 28.25 5.61 -11.24
N SER A 5 26.97 5.72 -10.85
CA SER A 5 26.17 4.68 -10.18
C SER A 5 26.12 4.52 -8.66
N ARG A 6 26.64 5.43 -7.82
CA ARG A 6 26.28 5.38 -6.37
C ARG A 6 24.85 5.84 -6.05
N SER A 7 24.24 6.66 -6.93
CA SER A 7 22.91 7.23 -6.70
C SER A 7 21.75 6.29 -7.06
N GLY A 8 21.90 5.46 -8.11
CA GLY A 8 20.86 4.54 -8.59
C GLY A 8 20.52 3.44 -7.58
N ALA A 9 21.52 2.70 -7.11
CA ALA A 9 21.34 1.62 -6.14
C ALA A 9 20.74 2.13 -4.81
N ALA A 10 21.19 3.29 -4.31
CA ALA A 10 20.64 3.87 -3.08
C ALA A 10 19.19 4.38 -3.25
N GLY A 11 18.78 4.73 -4.47
CA GLY A 11 17.40 5.08 -4.81
C GLY A 11 16.49 3.86 -4.89
N GLU A 12 16.96 2.76 -5.49
CA GLU A 12 16.24 1.48 -5.58
C GLU A 12 15.99 0.88 -4.19
N PHE A 13 17.00 0.79 -3.33
CA PHE A 13 16.83 0.31 -1.95
C PHE A 13 15.83 1.17 -1.15
N ARG A 14 15.72 2.47 -1.47
CA ARG A 14 14.75 3.37 -0.83
C ARG A 14 13.33 3.14 -1.35
N LEU A 15 13.18 2.79 -2.63
CA LEU A 15 11.90 2.45 -3.23
C LEU A 15 11.36 1.11 -2.70
N ASP A 16 12.21 0.09 -2.60
CA ASP A 16 11.82 -1.21 -2.03
C ASP A 16 11.39 -1.10 -0.57
N ALA A 17 12.14 -0.32 0.24
CA ALA A 17 11.78 -0.06 1.62
C ALA A 17 10.44 0.69 1.74
N LEU A 18 10.18 1.66 0.85
CA LEU A 18 8.90 2.37 0.80
C LEU A 18 7.74 1.44 0.42
N ILE A 19 7.92 0.59 -0.60
CA ILE A 19 6.92 -0.40 -1.01
C ILE A 19 6.60 -1.35 0.14
N ALA A 20 7.61 -1.82 0.87
CA ALA A 20 7.42 -2.68 2.04
C ALA A 20 6.65 -1.98 3.17
N ASP A 21 6.97 -0.72 3.48
CA ASP A 21 6.22 0.06 4.49
C ASP A 21 4.74 0.26 4.07
N LEU A 22 4.48 0.54 2.80
CA LEU A 22 3.12 0.71 2.29
C LEU A 22 2.32 -0.60 2.37
N TRP A 23 2.93 -1.74 2.06
CA TRP A 23 2.31 -3.05 2.26
C TRP A 23 2.02 -3.33 3.74
N TRP A 24 2.93 -2.95 4.64
CA TRP A 24 2.69 -3.05 6.07
C TRP A 24 1.47 -2.22 6.51
N ARG A 25 1.34 -0.98 6.02
CA ARG A 25 0.17 -0.13 6.29
C ARG A 25 -1.13 -0.74 5.73
N VAL A 26 -1.10 -1.36 4.56
CA VAL A 26 -2.26 -2.08 4.01
C VAL A 26 -2.70 -3.21 4.95
N ARG A 27 -1.76 -3.94 5.55
CA ARG A 27 -2.07 -4.98 6.54
C ARG A 27 -2.67 -4.40 7.83
N LEU A 28 -2.17 -3.26 8.31
CA LEU A 28 -2.77 -2.56 9.45
C LEU A 28 -4.21 -2.13 9.15
N LEU A 29 -4.45 -1.49 8.00
CA LEU A 29 -5.81 -1.09 7.60
C LEU A 29 -6.76 -2.28 7.49
N ASN A 30 -6.29 -3.44 7.02
CA ASN A 30 -7.11 -4.65 7.00
C ASN A 30 -7.48 -5.12 8.41
N THR A 31 -6.57 -4.97 9.38
CA THR A 31 -6.85 -5.29 10.79
C THR A 31 -7.89 -4.33 11.35
N ASP A 32 -7.70 -3.03 11.13
CA ASP A 32 -8.65 -1.99 11.57
C ASP A 32 -10.06 -2.18 10.96
N ILE A 33 -10.14 -2.60 9.70
CA ILE A 33 -11.42 -2.93 9.04
C ILE A 33 -12.11 -4.09 9.76
N ILE A 34 -11.40 -5.19 10.02
CA ILE A 34 -11.95 -6.37 10.70
C ILE A 34 -12.41 -6.02 12.11
N GLU A 35 -11.61 -5.23 12.85
CA GLU A 35 -11.97 -4.77 14.18
C GLU A 35 -13.21 -3.87 14.18
N GLU A 36 -13.32 -2.96 13.20
CA GLU A 36 -14.48 -2.09 13.04
C GLU A 36 -15.75 -2.89 12.73
N GLU A 37 -15.67 -3.84 11.80
CA GLU A 37 -16.77 -4.72 11.42
C GLU A 37 -17.22 -5.57 12.61
N ALA A 38 -16.27 -6.13 13.36
CA ALA A 38 -16.55 -6.92 14.56
C ALA A 38 -17.19 -6.07 15.66
N ARG A 39 -16.72 -4.83 15.87
CA ARG A 39 -17.28 -3.90 16.85
C ARG A 39 -18.72 -3.51 16.51
N ALA A 40 -19.00 -3.29 15.23
CA ALA A 40 -20.34 -2.95 14.76
C ALA A 40 -21.27 -4.17 14.62
N GLY A 41 -20.70 -5.38 14.54
CA GLY A 41 -21.44 -6.61 14.25
C GLY A 41 -21.96 -6.68 12.81
N VAL A 42 -21.42 -5.86 11.90
CA VAL A 42 -21.87 -5.75 10.51
C VAL A 42 -20.67 -5.95 9.58
N PHE A 43 -20.67 -7.06 8.84
CA PHE A 43 -19.55 -7.48 7.97
C PHE A 43 -19.87 -7.33 6.48
N ASP A 44 -21.15 -7.36 6.13
CA ASP A 44 -21.59 -7.19 4.74
C ASP A 44 -21.61 -5.71 4.37
N VAL A 45 -20.76 -5.39 3.40
CA VAL A 45 -20.52 -4.06 2.83
C VAL A 45 -21.77 -3.45 2.22
N LEU A 46 -22.67 -4.29 1.72
CA LEU A 46 -23.89 -3.86 1.06
C LEU A 46 -25.00 -3.57 2.07
N GLN A 47 -24.81 -3.91 3.35
CA GLN A 47 -25.78 -3.56 4.37
C GLN A 47 -25.82 -2.04 4.58
N PRO A 48 -27.01 -1.42 4.62
CA PRO A 48 -27.13 0.03 4.84
C PRO A 48 -26.52 0.51 6.15
N THR A 49 -26.40 -0.38 7.14
CA THR A 49 -25.81 -0.12 8.45
C THR A 49 -24.31 -0.44 8.52
N TYR A 50 -23.68 -0.73 7.38
CA TYR A 50 -22.25 -1.00 7.33
C TYR A 50 -21.44 0.22 7.83
N PRO A 51 -20.41 0.04 8.67
CA PRO A 51 -19.79 1.17 9.36
C PRO A 51 -19.08 2.13 8.41
N LEU A 52 -19.38 3.42 8.53
CA LEU A 52 -18.77 4.45 7.70
C LEU A 52 -17.24 4.46 7.85
N LEU A 53 -16.71 4.16 9.03
CA LEU A 53 -15.26 4.05 9.23
C LEU A 53 -14.67 2.90 8.39
N ALA A 54 -15.29 1.72 8.39
CA ALA A 54 -14.83 0.59 7.60
C ALA A 54 -14.88 0.88 6.08
N VAL A 55 -15.89 1.62 5.60
CA VAL A 55 -15.94 2.12 4.21
C VAL A 55 -14.72 2.98 3.89
N ASN A 56 -14.41 3.96 4.75
CA ASN A 56 -13.28 4.86 4.53
C ASN A 56 -11.93 4.14 4.57
N LEU A 57 -11.76 3.21 5.52
CA LEU A 57 -10.55 2.40 5.62
C LEU A 57 -10.34 1.53 4.38
N ARG A 58 -11.40 0.93 3.84
CA ARG A 58 -11.35 0.17 2.58
C ARG A 58 -10.96 1.05 1.39
N ALA A 59 -11.60 2.21 1.23
CA ALA A 59 -11.24 3.15 0.17
C ALA A 59 -9.77 3.60 0.29
N ARG A 60 -9.29 3.84 1.51
CA ARG A 60 -7.88 4.19 1.76
C ARG A 60 -6.94 3.04 1.40
N ARG A 61 -7.27 1.82 1.80
CA ARG A 61 -6.51 0.61 1.46
C ARG A 61 -6.41 0.44 -0.04
N ASP A 62 -7.52 0.57 -0.76
CA ASP A 62 -7.56 0.37 -2.21
C ASP A 62 -6.71 1.43 -2.93
N ASN A 63 -6.75 2.68 -2.46
CA ASN A 63 -5.85 3.74 -2.95
C ASN A 63 -4.37 3.43 -2.71
N LEU A 64 -4.03 2.85 -1.54
CA LEU A 64 -2.65 2.43 -1.25
C LEU A 64 -2.22 1.28 -2.15
N VAL A 65 -3.07 0.27 -2.36
CA VAL A 65 -2.78 -0.85 -3.27
C VAL A 65 -2.54 -0.33 -4.69
N SER A 66 -3.37 0.60 -5.17
CA SER A 66 -3.16 1.23 -6.49
C SER A 66 -1.82 1.97 -6.57
N THR A 67 -1.45 2.72 -5.52
CA THR A 67 -0.17 3.43 -5.44
C THR A 67 1.01 2.45 -5.45
N ILE A 68 0.92 1.37 -4.65
CA ILE A 68 1.94 0.33 -4.59
C ILE A 68 2.14 -0.30 -5.97
N SER A 69 1.07 -0.66 -6.69
CA SER A 69 1.17 -1.23 -8.03
C SER A 69 1.96 -0.33 -9.00
N VAL A 70 1.73 0.99 -8.95
CA VAL A 70 2.49 1.96 -9.76
C VAL A 70 3.96 2.02 -9.34
N LEU A 71 4.26 1.96 -8.04
CA LEU A 71 5.63 1.96 -7.53
C LEU A 71 6.37 0.67 -7.91
N GLU A 72 5.73 -0.49 -7.79
CA GLU A 72 6.28 -1.78 -8.19
C GLU A 72 6.57 -1.83 -9.70
N GLN A 73 5.69 -1.26 -10.53
CA GLN A 73 5.94 -1.14 -11.97
C GLN A 73 7.18 -0.27 -12.25
N ARG A 74 7.32 0.87 -11.57
CA ARG A 74 8.49 1.75 -11.71
C ARG A 74 9.78 1.05 -11.25
N ALA A 75 9.73 0.29 -10.15
CA ALA A 75 10.88 -0.46 -9.65
C ALA A 75 11.33 -1.51 -10.69
N LYS A 76 10.40 -2.24 -11.30
CA LYS A 76 10.69 -3.20 -12.37
C LYS A 76 11.33 -2.53 -13.59
N SER A 77 10.76 -1.42 -14.07
CA SER A 77 11.32 -0.69 -15.21
C SER A 77 12.70 -0.09 -14.93
N ALA A 78 12.99 0.32 -13.69
CA ALA A 78 14.32 0.79 -13.30
C ALA A 78 15.36 -0.36 -13.34
N LEU A 79 14.99 -1.53 -12.82
CA LEU A 79 15.83 -2.73 -12.84
C LEU A 79 16.12 -3.22 -14.27
N GLU A 80 15.16 -3.15 -15.18
CA GLU A 80 15.33 -3.54 -16.60
C GLU A 80 16.22 -2.58 -17.39
N ALA A 81 16.39 -1.34 -16.93
CA ALA A 81 17.18 -0.31 -17.59
C ALA A 81 18.62 -0.19 -17.05
N ALA A 82 18.95 -0.90 -15.96
CA ALA A 82 20.26 -0.92 -15.30
C ALA A 82 21.19 -2.02 -15.85
#